data_AF-A0A975CE72-F1
#
_entry.id   AF-A0A975CE72-F1
#
_cell.length_a   1.000
_cell.length_b   1.000
_cell.length_c   1.000
_cell.angle_alpha   90.00
_cell.angle_beta   90.00
_cell.angle_gamma   90.00
#
_symmetry.space_group_name_H-M   'P 1'
#
loop_
_entity.id
_entity.type
_entity.pdbx_description
1 polymer ?
#
loop_
_entity_poly.entity_id
_entity_poly.type
_entity_poly.pdbx_seq_one_letter_code
_entity_poly.pdbx_strand_id
1 'polypeptide(L)'
;MVVLPSKHREVKRDSFTISDAMETVFQQTIIAGNRLRTIESYQYIFEQFSTVNKLQYNEDITVGTLYHYLDVLVVKPATKFIRLKST
;
A
#
# COMPACT_ATOMS: atom_id res chain seq x y z
N MET A 1 -21.70 10.11 -38.97
CA MET A 1 -21.03 10.10 -37.63
C MET A 1 -19.83 9.19 -37.74
N VAL A 2 -18.62 9.72 -37.61
CA VAL A 2 -17.39 8.91 -37.58
C VAL A 2 -17.05 8.68 -36.10
N VAL A 3 -17.14 7.42 -35.66
CA VAL A 3 -16.70 7.02 -34.32
C VAL A 3 -15.22 6.70 -34.40
N LEU A 4 -14.39 7.55 -33.80
CA LEU A 4 -12.94 7.31 -33.68
C LEU A 4 -12.69 6.27 -32.58
N PRO A 5 -11.87 5.23 -32.82
CA PRO A 5 -11.51 4.28 -31.79
C PRO A 5 -10.61 4.97 -30.77
N SER A 6 -11.09 5.07 -29.52
CA SER A 6 -10.29 5.45 -28.36
C SER A 6 -9.14 4.46 -28.22
N LYS A 7 -7.94 4.85 -28.66
CA LYS A 7 -6.71 4.16 -28.26
C LYS A 7 -6.52 4.44 -26.78
N HIS A 8 -6.97 3.52 -25.92
CA HIS A 8 -6.42 3.40 -24.59
C HIS A 8 -4.92 3.16 -24.73
N ARG A 9 -4.12 4.22 -24.65
CA ARG A 9 -2.70 4.09 -24.36
C ARG A 9 -2.63 3.51 -22.96
N GLU A 10 -2.36 2.22 -22.85
CA GLU A 10 -1.73 1.71 -21.64
C GLU A 10 -0.45 2.52 -21.47
N VAL A 11 -0.46 3.41 -20.49
CA VAL A 11 0.75 4.08 -20.04
C VAL A 11 1.62 2.94 -19.52
N LYS A 12 2.70 2.62 -20.24
CA LYS A 12 3.73 1.72 -19.73
C LYS A 12 4.26 2.36 -18.45
N ARG A 13 3.78 1.88 -17.31
CA ARG A 13 4.26 2.30 -16.00
C ARG A 13 5.55 1.55 -15.77
N ASP A 14 6.67 2.27 -15.66
CA ASP A 14 7.95 1.70 -15.22
C ASP A 14 7.96 1.37 -13.70
N SER A 15 6.79 1.41 -13.08
CA SER A 15 6.58 1.28 -11.64
C SER A 15 6.46 -0.18 -11.22
N PHE A 16 7.16 -0.54 -10.15
CA PHE A 16 6.99 -1.82 -9.47
C PHE A 16 5.56 -1.95 -8.94
N THR A 17 5.02 -3.17 -9.01
CA THR A 17 3.77 -3.46 -8.30
C THR A 17 4.01 -3.41 -6.79
N ILE A 18 2.95 -3.11 -6.05
CA ILE A 18 3.00 -3.16 -4.58
C ILE A 18 3.41 -4.55 -4.10
N SER A 19 2.92 -5.62 -4.75
CA SER A 19 3.26 -6.99 -4.40
C SER A 19 4.76 -7.26 -4.47
N ASP A 20 5.40 -6.89 -5.58
CA ASP A 20 6.84 -7.13 -5.80
C ASP A 20 7.71 -6.36 -4.79
N ALA A 21 7.31 -5.12 -4.47
CA ALA A 21 8.00 -4.32 -3.47
C ALA A 21 7.83 -4.89 -2.06
N MET A 22 6.63 -5.34 -1.70
CA MET A 22 6.37 -5.94 -0.39
C MET A 22 7.12 -7.26 -0.21
N GLU A 23 7.23 -8.08 -1.25
CA GLU A 23 8.08 -9.29 -1.20
C GLU A 23 9.52 -8.92 -0.85
N THR A 24 10.09 -7.91 -1.52
CA THR A 24 11.45 -7.44 -1.24
C THR A 24 11.59 -6.97 0.21
N VAL A 25 10.64 -6.18 0.72
CA VAL A 25 10.65 -5.70 2.12
C VAL A 25 10.54 -6.85 3.11
N PHE A 26 9.71 -7.86 2.84
CA PHE A 26 9.59 -9.03 3.71
C PHE A 26 10.85 -9.88 3.72
N GLN A 27 11.50 -10.08 2.58
CA GLN A 27 12.79 -10.77 2.54
C GLN A 27 13.85 -10.04 3.36
N GLN A 28 13.93 -8.71 3.23
CA GLN A 28 14.83 -7.90 4.07
C GLN A 28 14.50 -8.03 5.56
N THR A 29 13.21 -8.09 5.90
CA THR A 29 12.73 -8.24 7.28
C THR A 29 13.11 -9.60 7.87
N ILE A 30 13.04 -10.68 7.07
CA ILE A 30 13.48 -12.04 7.43
C ILE A 30 14.99 -12.06 7.67
N ILE A 31 15.77 -11.50 6.74
CA ILE A 31 17.24 -11.45 6.83
C ILE A 31 17.69 -10.68 8.08
N ALA A 32 16.96 -9.63 8.45
CA ALA A 32 17.21 -8.85 9.68
C ALA A 32 16.85 -9.61 10.98
N GLY A 33 16.35 -10.85 10.91
CA GLY A 33 16.06 -11.69 12.07
C GLY A 33 14.72 -11.39 12.75
N ASN A 34 13.80 -10.71 12.07
CA ASN A 34 12.46 -10.47 12.62
C ASN A 34 11.62 -11.75 12.65
N ARG A 35 10.68 -11.81 13.59
CA ARG A 35 9.77 -12.95 13.73
C ARG A 35 8.80 -13.01 12.56
N LEU A 36 8.48 -14.22 12.09
CA LEU A 36 7.50 -14.43 11.01
C LEU A 36 6.14 -13.79 11.32
N ARG A 37 5.67 -13.88 12.57
CA ARG A 37 4.44 -13.22 13.02
C ARG A 37 4.43 -11.70 12.81
N THR A 38 5.58 -11.04 12.90
CA THR A 38 5.71 -9.61 12.63
C THR A 38 5.48 -9.35 11.14
N ILE A 39 6.06 -10.18 10.26
CA ILE A 39 5.89 -10.10 8.81
C ILE A 39 4.43 -10.34 8.43
N GLU A 40 3.79 -11.38 8.98
CA GLU A 40 2.36 -11.67 8.77
C GLU A 40 1.47 -10.49 9.16
N SER A 41 1.77 -9.83 10.28
CA SER A 41 1.03 -8.64 10.73
C SER A 41 1.19 -7.47 9.76
N TYR A 42 2.40 -7.25 9.24
CA TYR A 42 2.66 -6.20 8.25
C TYR A 42 1.98 -6.48 6.91
N GLN A 43 2.05 -7.73 6.45
CA GLN A 43 1.36 -8.18 5.25
C GLN A 43 -0.14 -7.94 5.35
N TYR A 44 -0.77 -8.39 6.43
CA TYR A 44 -2.19 -8.17 6.66
C TYR A 44 -2.57 -6.68 6.59
N ILE A 45 -1.84 -5.82 7.30
CA ILE A 45 -2.14 -4.38 7.33
C ILE A 45 -1.96 -3.74 5.95
N PHE A 46 -0.92 -4.12 5.20
CA PHE A 46 -0.61 -3.53 3.90
C PHE A 46 -1.56 -4.02 2.80
N GLU A 47 -2.01 -5.27 2.87
CA GLU A 47 -3.06 -5.81 1.99
C GLU A 47 -4.38 -5.07 2.20
N GLN A 48 -4.77 -4.82 3.45
CA GLN A 48 -5.95 -4.01 3.76
C GLN A 48 -5.81 -2.57 3.23
N PHE A 49 -4.65 -1.93 3.43
CA PHE A 49 -4.36 -0.61 2.89
C PHE A 49 -4.53 -0.53 1.37
N SER A 50 -3.91 -1.48 0.66
CA SER A 50 -3.92 -1.52 -0.81
C SER A 50 -5.32 -1.82 -1.34
N THR A 51 -6.07 -2.70 -0.66
CA THR A 51 -7.43 -3.07 -1.04
C THR A 51 -8.41 -1.91 -0.87
N VAL A 52 -8.39 -1.24 0.29
CA VAL A 52 -9.28 -0.09 0.58
C VAL A 52 -9.06 1.05 -0.40
N ASN A 53 -7.80 1.33 -0.74
CA ASN A 53 -7.43 2.41 -1.65
C ASN A 53 -7.39 2.00 -3.13
N LYS A 54 -7.62 0.71 -3.45
CA LYS A 54 -7.56 0.15 -4.81
C LYS A 54 -6.21 0.43 -5.51
N LEU A 55 -5.11 0.21 -4.79
CA LEU A 55 -3.76 0.47 -5.28
C LEU A 55 -3.17 -0.78 -5.90
N GLN A 56 -2.44 -0.61 -7.01
CA GLN A 56 -1.75 -1.70 -7.70
C GLN A 56 -0.25 -1.43 -7.82
N TYR A 57 0.14 -0.18 -8.08
CA TYR A 57 1.52 0.23 -8.28
C TYR A 57 2.02 1.09 -7.12
N ASN A 58 3.33 1.07 -6.88
CA ASN A 58 3.94 1.86 -5.80
C ASN A 58 3.72 3.36 -5.97
N GLU A 59 3.68 3.84 -7.21
CA GLU A 59 3.43 5.25 -7.53
C GLU A 59 2.00 5.70 -7.19
N ASP A 60 1.06 4.77 -7.02
CA ASP A 60 -0.30 5.09 -6.61
C ASP A 60 -0.37 5.41 -5.10
N ILE A 61 0.69 5.10 -4.32
CA ILE A 61 0.78 5.44 -2.90
C ILE A 61 1.10 6.93 -2.77
N THR A 62 0.14 7.70 -2.28
CA THR A 62 0.28 9.13 -2.03
C THR A 62 -0.08 9.45 -0.58
N VAL A 63 0.26 10.66 -0.14
CA VAL A 63 -0.16 11.17 1.16
C VAL A 63 -1.68 11.11 1.32
N GLY A 64 -2.43 11.34 0.24
CA GLY A 64 -3.90 11.25 0.24
C GLY A 64 -4.42 9.84 0.50
N THR A 65 -3.80 8.81 -0.08
CA THR A 65 -4.22 7.41 0.13
C THR A 65 -3.90 6.92 1.53
N LEU A 66 -2.80 7.41 2.12
CA LEU A 66 -2.46 7.18 3.53
C LEU A 66 -3.52 7.78 4.47
N TYR A 67 -3.88 9.05 4.30
CA TYR A 67 -4.90 9.69 5.14
C TYR A 67 -6.28 9.07 4.95
N HIS A 68 -6.66 8.74 3.71
CA HIS A 68 -7.91 8.03 3.44
C HIS A 68 -7.99 6.71 4.24
N TYR A 69 -6.93 5.91 4.21
CA TYR A 69 -6.91 4.67 4.98
C TYR A 69 -7.03 4.92 6.49
N LEU A 70 -6.28 5.89 7.02
CA LEU A 70 -6.35 6.25 8.42
C LEU A 70 -7.76 6.69 8.83
N ASP A 71 -8.45 7.46 8.01
CA ASP A 71 -9.81 7.91 8.29
C ASP A 71 -10.80 6.74 8.34
N VAL A 72 -10.69 5.81 7.39
CA VAL A 72 -11.56 4.63 7.28
C VAL A 72 -11.27 3.56 8.35
N LEU A 73 -10.07 3.54 8.93
CA LEU A 73 -9.74 2.58 10.00
C LEU A 73 -10.67 2.76 11.22
N VAL A 74 -11.53 1.77 11.42
CA VAL A 74 -12.35 1.59 12.63
C VAL A 74 -11.56 0.73 13.62
N VAL A 75 -10.56 1.33 14.26
CA VAL A 75 -9.74 0.71 15.31
C VAL A 75 -9.92 1.45 16.64
N LYS A 76 -9.63 0.78 17.77
CA LYS A 76 -9.64 1.45 19.08
C LYS A 76 -8.70 2.68 19.05
N PRO A 77 -9.05 3.82 19.69
CA PRO A 77 -8.26 5.07 19.63
C PRO A 77 -6.78 4.90 19.98
N ALA A 78 -6.45 3.97 20.87
CA ALA A 78 -5.08 3.62 21.25
C ALA A 78 -4.22 3.12 20.07
N THR A 79 -4.80 2.55 19.03
CA THR A 79 -4.05 2.04 17.85
C THR A 79 -3.94 3.11 16.76
N LYS A 80 -4.87 4.08 16.71
CA LYS A 80 -4.97 5.10 15.64
C LYS A 80 -3.99 6.26 15.82
N PHE A 81 -3.67 6.63 17.07
CA PHE A 81 -2.95 7.88 17.39
C PHE A 81 -1.47 7.73 17.84
N ILE A 82 -0.92 6.53 17.96
CA ILE A 82 0.43 6.35 18.56
C ILE A 82 1.59 6.72 17.61
N ARG A 83 1.37 6.99 16.31
CA ARG A 83 2.48 7.19 15.36
C ARG A 83 2.37 8.43 14.46
N LEU A 84 1.88 9.54 15.00
CA LEU A 84 1.92 10.84 14.32
C LEU A 84 2.26 12.01 15.26
N LYS A 85 3.04 11.73 16.32
CA LYS A 85 3.73 12.78 17.08
C LYS A 85 5.24 12.65 16.86
N SER A 86 5.72 13.26 15.78
CA SER A 86 7.06 13.85 15.79
C SER A 86 6.89 15.27 16.31
N THR A 87 7.38 15.52 17.52
CA THR A 87 7.80 16.84 17.98
C THR A 87 9.32 16.79 18.08
#